data_AF-Q0UUZ0-F1
#
_entry.id   AF-Q0UUZ0-F1
#
_cell.length_a   1.000
_cell.length_b   1.000
_cell.length_c   1.000
_cell.angle_alpha   90.00
_cell.angle_beta   90.00
_cell.angle_gamma   90.00
#
_symmetry.space_group_name_H-M   'P 1'
#
loop_
_entity.id
_entity.type
_entity.pdbx_description
1 polymer ?
#
loop_
_entity_poly.entity_id
_entity_poly.type
_entity_poly.pdbx_seq_one_letter_code
_entity_poly.pdbx_strand_id
1 'polypeptide(L)'
;MDIEQRNRDQYTKDLSILSANFSSSQTTCTVFDVNVYKDPHKAASDIFDSRLRIIVGARANDDPSTGLFTIPFLRPTFELIMEGFRFPKTILRAIYKGEAMFSGILENREENNAGWNGSVMRMVFDIHGNEGLAIATSWNLKAGITYALILGCNDKDLNSIVNFITYSTRSVSNPLLLLTMFAGLQLKRFKDLHRTAYGKVQLDIYRAQLDRQDGPEVIAVRRTARTRPTDYDDATREVLRHFQDTGTLGQAMLQFRAEVVKVGQAVKSITKTQRPAPHSTHLKSSGKQITGQLVHILGRLDIYIERNRLTINEASLVMSAFWNLIAQRDNKTNQKIAMQSKNIAEQSRNVTDESKQIAQQSLKIANQTQNLAKTSILIAKQTKRDSSAVKAISLLTMVFLPATYSAFYWYGPSGFGGQIIG
;
A
#
# COMPACT_ATOMS: atom_id res chain seq x y z
N MET A 1 58.50 -13.54 4.43
CA MET A 1 57.68 -14.73 4.66
C MET A 1 56.84 -14.63 5.95
N ASP A 2 57.34 -14.04 7.04
CA ASP A 2 56.59 -14.03 8.33
C ASP A 2 55.28 -13.22 8.36
N ILE A 3 55.14 -12.14 7.59
CA ILE A 3 53.94 -11.28 7.64
C ILE A 3 52.73 -11.97 6.99
N GLU A 4 52.93 -12.67 5.87
CA GLU A 4 51.85 -13.40 5.19
C GLU A 4 51.39 -14.63 5.97
N GLN A 5 52.31 -15.30 6.67
CA GLN A 5 51.96 -16.44 7.53
C GLN A 5 51.17 -15.96 8.75
N ARG A 6 51.61 -14.87 9.40
CA ARG A 6 50.91 -14.27 10.54
C ARG A 6 49.53 -13.73 10.18
N ASN A 7 49.39 -13.12 9.00
CA ASN A 7 48.08 -12.68 8.49
C ASN A 7 47.17 -13.87 8.14
N ARG A 8 47.73 -15.00 7.67
CA ARG A 8 46.97 -16.25 7.44
C ARG A 8 46.47 -16.85 8.75
N ASP A 9 47.33 -16.96 9.77
CA ASP A 9 46.99 -17.56 11.05
C ASP A 9 45.96 -16.74 11.83
N GLN A 10 46.14 -15.41 11.86
CA GLN A 10 45.16 -14.50 12.45
C GLN A 10 43.80 -14.59 11.73
N TYR A 11 43.81 -14.67 10.40
CA TYR A 11 42.59 -14.81 9.60
C TYR A 11 41.87 -16.14 9.80
N THR A 12 42.61 -17.26 9.94
CA THR A 12 42.02 -18.58 10.19
C THR A 12 41.40 -18.62 11.58
N LYS A 13 42.03 -17.95 12.55
CA LYS A 13 41.48 -17.75 13.89
C LYS A 13 40.21 -16.90 13.86
N ASP A 14 40.21 -15.78 13.14
CA ASP A 14 39.03 -14.92 13.01
C ASP A 14 37.87 -15.64 12.29
N LEU A 15 38.15 -16.44 11.25
CA LEU A 15 37.15 -17.30 10.59
C LEU A 15 36.58 -18.38 11.53
N SER A 16 37.40 -18.98 12.39
CA SER A 16 36.94 -19.98 13.37
C SER A 16 36.07 -19.36 14.47
N ILE A 17 36.36 -18.12 14.87
CA ILE A 17 35.55 -17.36 15.83
C ILE A 17 34.22 -16.96 15.17
N LEU A 18 34.27 -16.55 13.91
CA LEU A 18 33.09 -16.23 13.12
C LEU A 18 32.20 -17.48 12.97
N SER A 19 32.74 -18.62 12.53
CA SER A 19 31.96 -19.86 12.35
C SER A 19 31.33 -20.38 13.64
N ALA A 20 32.03 -20.27 14.77
CA ALA A 20 31.50 -20.65 16.08
C ALA A 20 30.32 -19.75 16.52
N ASN A 21 30.43 -18.44 16.34
CA ASN A 21 29.38 -17.47 16.70
C ASN A 21 28.13 -17.55 15.81
N PHE A 22 28.24 -18.09 14.59
CA PHE A 22 27.09 -18.24 13.68
C PHE A 22 26.15 -19.40 14.03
N SER A 23 26.59 -20.37 14.83
CA SER A 23 25.79 -21.56 15.18
C SER A 23 24.60 -21.29 16.13
N SER A 24 24.57 -20.14 16.81
CA SER A 24 23.56 -19.80 17.83
C SER A 24 22.53 -18.74 17.40
N SER A 25 22.62 -18.17 16.20
CA SER A 25 21.67 -17.15 15.70
C SER A 25 20.76 -17.72 14.60
N GLN A 26 19.47 -17.39 14.62
CA GLN A 26 18.48 -17.80 13.58
C GLN A 26 18.78 -17.26 12.17
N THR A 27 19.85 -16.48 11.98
CA THR A 27 20.31 -15.96 10.68
C THR A 27 21.43 -16.83 10.11
N THR A 28 21.22 -17.39 8.92
CA THR A 28 22.20 -18.21 8.22
C THR A 28 23.20 -17.32 7.46
N CYS A 29 24.48 -17.38 7.84
CA CYS A 29 25.58 -16.82 7.05
C CYS A 29 26.35 -17.97 6.42
N THR A 30 26.55 -17.93 5.10
CA THR A 30 27.37 -18.92 4.39
C THR A 30 28.59 -18.24 3.81
N VAL A 31 29.77 -18.72 4.20
CA VAL A 31 31.06 -18.27 3.65
C VAL A 31 31.48 -19.26 2.57
N PHE A 32 31.73 -18.75 1.36
CA PHE A 32 32.23 -19.53 0.25
C PHE A 32 33.67 -19.16 -0.04
N ASP A 33 34.56 -20.13 0.16
CA ASP A 33 35.90 -20.11 -0.43
C ASP A 33 35.87 -20.92 -1.72
N VAL A 34 35.89 -20.22 -2.84
CA VAL A 34 35.77 -20.86 -4.14
C VAL A 34 37.16 -21.16 -4.66
N ASN A 35 37.65 -22.37 -4.42
CA ASN A 35 38.84 -22.92 -5.09
C ASN A 35 38.48 -23.26 -6.54
N VAL A 36 38.67 -22.28 -7.43
CA VAL A 36 38.48 -22.50 -8.86
C VAL A 36 39.73 -23.18 -9.41
N TYR A 37 39.54 -24.41 -9.90
CA TYR A 37 40.48 -25.30 -10.59
C TYR A 37 41.17 -26.38 -9.73
N LYS A 38 40.57 -27.58 -9.73
CA LYS A 38 41.31 -28.84 -9.57
C LYS A 38 41.81 -29.22 -10.96
N ASP A 39 43.05 -28.89 -11.28
CA ASP A 39 43.76 -29.66 -12.30
C ASP A 39 44.13 -31.00 -11.63
N PRO A 40 43.55 -32.15 -12.03
CA PRO A 40 43.85 -33.43 -11.40
C PRO A 40 45.33 -33.85 -11.55
N HIS A 41 46.11 -33.15 -12.37
CA HIS A 41 47.53 -33.42 -12.60
C HIS A 41 48.49 -32.46 -11.88
N LYS A 42 47.99 -31.46 -11.14
CA LYS A 42 48.85 -30.55 -10.34
C LYS A 42 48.88 -30.94 -8.85
N ALA A 43 50.08 -30.86 -8.26
CA ALA A 43 50.34 -31.20 -6.87
C ALA A 43 49.47 -30.41 -5.88
N ALA A 44 49.16 -31.01 -4.74
CA ALA A 44 48.24 -30.47 -3.74
C ALA A 44 48.66 -29.11 -3.13
N SER A 45 49.90 -28.67 -3.35
CA SER A 45 50.40 -27.35 -2.94
C SER A 45 49.92 -26.18 -3.81
N ASP A 46 49.41 -26.45 -5.02
CA ASP A 46 48.81 -25.43 -5.92
C ASP A 46 47.29 -25.23 -5.67
N ILE A 47 46.70 -25.97 -4.72
CA ILE A 47 45.23 -26.13 -4.55
C ILE A 47 44.53 -24.97 -3.82
N PHE A 48 45.28 -24.04 -3.20
CA PHE A 48 44.70 -23.00 -2.34
C PHE A 48 44.75 -21.56 -2.86
N ASP A 49 45.09 -21.33 -4.13
CA ASP A 49 45.10 -19.96 -4.69
C ASP A 49 43.68 -19.53 -5.16
N SER A 50 42.66 -19.87 -4.37
CA SER A 50 41.33 -19.25 -4.48
C SER A 50 41.49 -17.76 -4.23
N ARG A 51 41.46 -16.99 -5.31
CA ARG A 51 41.53 -15.54 -5.25
C ARG A 51 40.14 -14.89 -5.12
N LEU A 52 39.07 -15.66 -4.96
CA LEU A 52 37.73 -15.16 -4.76
C LEU A 52 37.14 -15.69 -3.45
N ARG A 53 36.84 -14.78 -2.52
CA ARG A 53 36.10 -15.11 -1.29
C ARG A 53 34.79 -14.34 -1.26
N ILE A 54 33.71 -15.05 -0.95
CA ILE A 54 32.37 -14.48 -0.91
C ILE A 54 31.73 -14.78 0.43
N ILE A 55 31.25 -13.72 1.09
CA ILE A 55 30.36 -13.84 2.23
C ILE A 55 28.95 -13.59 1.73
N VAL A 56 28.06 -14.56 1.94
CA VAL A 56 26.64 -14.40 1.65
C VAL A 56 25.86 -14.36 2.95
N GLY A 57 25.27 -13.20 3.22
CA GLY A 57 24.31 -13.01 4.29
C GLY A 57 22.90 -13.30 3.79
N ALA A 58 22.26 -14.33 4.37
CA ALA A 58 20.85 -14.59 4.15
C ALA A 58 19.99 -13.49 4.77
N ARG A 59 18.74 -13.43 4.34
CA ARG A 59 17.74 -12.53 4.92
C ARG A 59 17.31 -13.01 6.32
N ALA A 60 17.10 -12.08 7.25
CA ALA A 60 16.56 -12.40 8.56
C ALA A 60 15.06 -12.70 8.46
N ASN A 61 14.72 -14.00 8.45
CA ASN A 61 13.37 -14.56 8.30
C ASN A 61 12.67 -14.21 6.98
N ASP A 62 11.75 -15.09 6.54
CA ASP A 62 10.90 -14.90 5.35
C ASP A 62 9.88 -13.76 5.50
N ASP A 63 10.03 -12.88 6.51
CA ASP A 63 9.14 -11.74 6.67
C ASP A 63 9.46 -10.70 5.57
N PRO A 64 8.54 -10.48 4.61
CA PRO A 64 8.75 -9.48 3.58
C PRO A 64 8.89 -8.08 4.18
N SER A 65 8.37 -7.81 5.38
CA SER A 65 8.38 -6.46 5.98
C SER A 65 9.75 -6.02 6.52
N THR A 66 10.67 -6.95 6.83
CA THR A 66 11.96 -6.60 7.47
C THR A 66 13.02 -6.05 6.50
N GLY A 67 12.75 -6.04 5.20
CA GLY A 67 13.61 -5.41 4.18
C GLY A 67 15.07 -5.89 4.18
N LEU A 68 15.93 -5.17 3.45
CA LEU A 68 17.40 -5.27 3.57
C LEU A 68 17.93 -4.53 4.83
N PHE A 69 17.03 -4.02 5.68
CA PHE A 69 17.41 -3.21 6.84
C PHE A 69 18.02 -4.04 7.97
N THR A 70 17.82 -5.36 7.94
CA THR A 70 18.40 -6.30 8.88
C THR A 70 19.68 -6.91 8.29
N ILE A 71 20.82 -6.48 8.81
CA ILE A 71 22.11 -7.09 8.48
C ILE A 71 22.24 -8.38 9.31
N PRO A 72 22.58 -9.54 8.73
CA PRO A 72 22.65 -10.82 9.45
C PRO A 72 23.93 -10.96 10.30
N PHE A 73 24.47 -9.83 10.78
CA PHE A 73 25.71 -9.76 11.53
C PHE A 73 25.53 -8.83 12.73
N LEU A 74 26.10 -9.21 13.87
CA LEU A 74 26.29 -8.26 14.96
C LEU A 74 27.17 -7.10 14.48
N ARG A 75 26.93 -5.90 15.00
CA ARG A 75 27.68 -4.70 14.61
C ARG A 75 29.21 -4.88 14.68
N PRO A 76 29.81 -5.43 15.76
CA PRO A 76 31.26 -5.63 15.81
C PRO A 76 31.77 -6.59 14.72
N THR A 77 31.02 -7.65 14.45
CA THR A 77 31.33 -8.61 13.37
C THR A 77 31.27 -7.95 12.00
N PHE A 78 30.24 -7.13 11.75
CA PHE A 78 30.12 -6.41 10.49
C PHE A 78 31.28 -5.41 10.30
N GLU A 79 31.65 -4.68 11.35
CA GLU A 79 32.79 -3.75 11.32
C GLU A 79 34.10 -4.49 11.02
N LEU A 80 34.35 -5.65 11.64
CA LEU A 80 35.50 -6.50 11.36
C LEU A 80 35.52 -7.00 9.90
N ILE A 81 34.36 -7.42 9.35
CA ILE A 81 34.24 -7.83 7.94
C ILE A 81 34.57 -6.64 7.02
N MET A 82 33.99 -5.47 7.30
CA MET A 82 34.18 -4.26 6.51
C MET A 82 35.66 -3.83 6.46
N GLU A 83 36.34 -3.87 7.61
CA GLU A 83 37.75 -3.51 7.73
C GLU A 83 38.67 -4.58 7.13
N GLY A 84 38.48 -5.84 7.50
CA GLY A 84 39.32 -6.96 7.06
C GLY A 84 39.28 -7.19 5.55
N PHE A 85 38.09 -7.10 4.95
CA PHE A 85 37.92 -7.22 3.49
C PHE A 85 38.00 -5.89 2.76
N ARG A 86 38.22 -4.78 3.48
CA ARG A 86 38.38 -3.42 2.92
C ARG A 86 37.23 -3.04 1.98
N PHE A 87 36.00 -3.30 2.40
CA PHE A 87 34.83 -2.92 1.60
C PHE A 87 34.59 -1.41 1.66
N PRO A 88 34.07 -0.80 0.58
CA PRO A 88 33.72 0.62 0.62
C PRO A 88 32.64 0.92 1.67
N LYS A 89 32.87 1.93 2.51
CA LYS A 89 31.89 2.42 3.51
C LYS A 89 30.55 2.84 2.89
N THR A 90 30.54 3.12 1.58
CA THR A 90 29.32 3.42 0.82
C THR A 90 28.32 2.25 0.79
N ILE A 91 28.70 1.03 1.17
CA ILE A 91 27.75 -0.08 1.34
C ILE A 91 26.69 0.23 2.39
N LEU A 92 27.03 0.93 3.48
CA LEU A 92 26.05 1.31 4.49
C LEU A 92 25.00 2.25 3.89
N ARG A 93 25.46 3.27 3.15
CA ARG A 93 24.56 4.15 2.40
C ARG A 93 23.72 3.35 1.42
N ALA A 94 24.33 2.40 0.72
CA ALA A 94 23.60 1.53 -0.19
C ALA A 94 22.50 0.77 0.57
N ILE A 95 22.79 0.13 1.71
CA ILE A 95 21.81 -0.61 2.53
C ILE A 95 20.67 0.26 3.06
N TYR A 96 20.92 1.54 3.38
CA TYR A 96 19.88 2.44 3.90
C TYR A 96 19.05 3.17 2.84
N LYS A 97 19.61 3.47 1.66
CA LYS A 97 18.97 4.39 0.69
C LYS A 97 17.64 3.90 0.10
N GLY A 98 17.37 2.59 0.09
CA GLY A 98 16.17 2.01 -0.52
C GLY A 98 16.18 1.94 -2.04
N GLU A 99 17.17 2.55 -2.71
CA GLU A 99 17.19 2.74 -4.17
C GLU A 99 18.28 1.90 -4.87
N ALA A 100 18.10 1.70 -6.18
CA ALA A 100 19.14 1.09 -7.00
C ALA A 100 20.33 2.05 -7.06
N MET A 101 21.53 1.53 -6.77
CA MET A 101 22.71 2.37 -6.67
C MET A 101 23.94 1.58 -7.08
N PHE A 102 24.76 2.17 -7.93
CA PHE A 102 26.13 1.75 -8.16
C PHE A 102 27.05 2.89 -7.74
N SER A 103 27.95 2.57 -6.81
CA SER A 103 29.09 3.41 -6.47
C SER A 103 30.32 2.76 -7.08
N GLY A 104 30.90 3.46 -8.05
CA GLY A 104 32.09 3.02 -8.76
C GLY A 104 33.35 3.00 -7.90
N ILE A 105 34.43 2.63 -8.57
CA ILE A 105 35.77 2.36 -8.04
C ILE A 105 36.26 3.57 -7.25
N LEU A 106 36.20 3.45 -5.92
CA LEU A 106 36.96 4.33 -5.05
C LEU A 106 38.38 3.76 -5.05
N GLU A 107 39.30 4.39 -5.77
CA GLU A 107 40.70 4.26 -5.41
C GLU A 107 40.78 4.79 -3.98
N ASN A 108 41.06 3.91 -3.03
CA ASN A 108 41.43 4.34 -1.69
C ASN A 108 42.80 5.02 -1.83
N ARG A 109 42.77 6.33 -2.14
CA ARG A 109 43.95 7.19 -2.32
C ARG A 109 44.68 7.47 -1.01
N GLU A 110 44.22 6.93 0.11
CA GLU A 110 45.02 6.91 1.32
C GLU A 110 46.36 6.23 1.01
N GLU A 111 47.46 6.94 1.27
CA GLU A 111 48.84 6.57 0.91
C GLU A 111 49.23 5.15 1.38
N ASN A 112 48.56 4.64 2.41
CA ASN A 112 48.79 3.31 2.98
C ASN A 112 48.02 2.16 2.30
N ASN A 113 47.11 2.44 1.36
CA ASN A 113 46.23 1.45 0.72
C ASN A 113 46.46 1.29 -0.79
N ALA A 114 47.67 1.59 -1.25
CA ALA A 114 48.07 1.54 -2.65
C ALA A 114 47.79 0.18 -3.32
N GLY A 115 46.65 0.08 -4.03
CA GLY A 115 46.31 -1.06 -4.90
C GLY A 115 44.98 -1.75 -4.60
N TRP A 116 44.26 -1.35 -3.54
CA TRP A 116 42.90 -1.82 -3.29
C TRP A 116 41.86 -0.91 -3.97
N ASN A 117 40.92 -1.56 -4.65
CA ASN A 117 39.78 -0.93 -5.29
C ASN A 117 38.52 -1.57 -4.75
N GLY A 118 37.43 -0.81 -4.66
CA GLY A 118 36.15 -1.37 -4.26
C GLY A 118 35.00 -0.73 -5.00
N SER A 119 33.92 -1.49 -5.14
CA SER A 119 32.66 -1.02 -5.70
C SER A 119 31.48 -1.56 -4.91
N VAL A 120 30.38 -0.83 -4.97
CA VAL A 120 29.14 -1.22 -4.29
C VAL A 120 28.02 -1.15 -5.31
N MET A 121 27.18 -2.17 -5.33
CA MET A 121 25.97 -2.19 -6.11
C MET A 121 24.80 -2.65 -5.24
N ARG A 122 23.74 -1.85 -5.17
CA ARG A 122 22.46 -2.25 -4.61
C ARG A 122 21.44 -2.37 -5.74
N MET A 123 20.65 -3.43 -5.63
CA MET A 123 19.51 -3.70 -6.47
C MET A 123 18.24 -3.61 -5.62
N VAL A 124 17.18 -3.08 -6.22
CA VAL A 124 15.86 -2.96 -5.60
C VAL A 124 14.94 -3.93 -6.30
N PHE A 125 14.37 -4.85 -5.54
CA PHE A 125 13.59 -5.95 -6.10
C PHE A 125 12.08 -5.70 -6.08
N ASP A 126 11.57 -5.07 -5.02
CA ASP A 126 10.13 -4.92 -4.80
C ASP A 126 9.68 -3.47 -4.97
N ILE A 127 8.45 -3.31 -5.44
CA ILE A 127 7.63 -2.09 -5.49
C ILE A 127 7.63 -1.39 -4.12
N HIS A 128 7.66 -2.16 -3.04
CA HIS A 128 7.70 -1.66 -1.66
C HIS A 128 9.11 -1.64 -1.03
N GLY A 129 10.16 -1.96 -1.80
CA GLY A 129 11.56 -1.89 -1.32
C GLY A 129 12.00 -3.06 -0.43
N ASN A 130 11.15 -4.08 -0.30
CA ASN A 130 11.25 -5.10 0.74
C ASN A 130 12.19 -6.27 0.43
N GLU A 131 12.53 -6.59 -0.82
CA GLU A 131 13.47 -7.70 -1.12
C GLU A 131 14.74 -7.24 -1.84
N GLY A 132 15.27 -6.10 -1.40
CA GLY A 132 16.53 -5.58 -1.92
C GLY A 132 17.67 -6.61 -1.84
N LEU A 133 18.61 -6.51 -2.77
CA LEU A 133 19.85 -7.27 -2.75
C LEU A 133 21.00 -6.27 -2.82
N ALA A 134 22.01 -6.41 -1.99
CA ALA A 134 23.22 -5.59 -2.06
C ALA A 134 24.47 -6.44 -2.24
N ILE A 135 25.40 -5.96 -3.05
CA ILE A 135 26.74 -6.51 -3.18
C ILE A 135 27.76 -5.38 -2.95
N ALA A 136 28.74 -5.65 -2.11
CA ALA A 136 30.00 -4.91 -2.10
C ALA A 136 31.09 -5.83 -2.61
N THR A 137 31.96 -5.29 -3.45
CA THR A 137 33.17 -5.97 -3.90
C THR A 137 34.39 -5.13 -3.55
N SER A 138 35.46 -5.79 -3.14
CA SER A 138 36.77 -5.19 -2.92
C SER A 138 37.80 -6.08 -3.58
N TRP A 139 38.79 -5.51 -4.26
CA TRP A 139 39.77 -6.29 -4.99
C TRP A 139 41.12 -5.61 -5.07
N ASN A 140 42.15 -6.46 -5.16
CA ASN A 140 43.52 -6.06 -5.39
C ASN A 140 44.02 -6.76 -6.66
N LEU A 141 44.16 -6.00 -7.74
CA LEU A 141 44.56 -6.54 -9.04
C LEU A 141 46.00 -7.09 -9.05
N LYS A 142 46.89 -6.53 -8.21
CA LYS A 142 48.28 -7.00 -8.11
C LYS A 142 48.35 -8.36 -7.41
N ALA A 143 47.61 -8.51 -6.31
CA ALA A 143 47.48 -9.79 -5.61
C ALA A 143 46.54 -10.78 -6.35
N GLY A 144 45.72 -10.27 -7.27
CA GLY A 144 44.67 -11.01 -7.96
C GLY A 144 43.48 -11.38 -7.07
N ILE A 145 43.40 -10.86 -5.84
CA ILE A 145 42.38 -11.20 -4.83
C ILE A 145 41.14 -10.34 -5.01
N THR A 146 39.97 -10.98 -4.91
CA THR A 146 38.64 -10.37 -4.91
C THR A 146 37.85 -10.87 -3.71
N TYR A 147 37.25 -9.95 -2.99
CA TYR A 147 36.31 -10.18 -1.91
C TYR A 147 34.95 -9.67 -2.32
N ALA A 148 33.91 -10.39 -1.92
CA ALA A 148 32.53 -9.94 -2.09
C ALA A 148 31.71 -10.20 -0.83
N LEU A 149 30.85 -9.25 -0.52
CA LEU A 149 29.83 -9.35 0.51
C LEU A 149 28.48 -9.18 -0.17
N ILE A 150 27.66 -10.23 -0.17
CA ILE A 150 26.32 -10.23 -0.73
C ILE A 150 25.33 -10.31 0.42
N LEU A 151 24.36 -9.40 0.45
CA LEU A 151 23.35 -9.29 1.51
C LEU A 151 21.95 -9.37 0.89
N GLY A 152 21.03 -10.06 1.58
CA GLY A 152 19.62 -10.16 1.19
C GLY A 152 19.32 -11.31 0.22
N CYS A 153 20.20 -12.31 0.14
CA CYS A 153 19.97 -13.50 -0.68
C CYS A 153 18.90 -14.39 -0.05
N ASN A 154 17.99 -14.91 -0.87
CA ASN A 154 17.22 -16.10 -0.54
C ASN A 154 17.91 -17.36 -1.10
N ASP A 155 17.39 -18.54 -0.78
CA ASP A 155 17.98 -19.82 -1.22
C ASP A 155 18.01 -19.95 -2.75
N LYS A 156 17.03 -19.39 -3.46
CA LYS A 156 16.99 -19.43 -4.94
C LYS A 156 18.11 -18.57 -5.55
N ASP A 157 18.38 -17.41 -4.97
CA ASP A 157 19.48 -16.55 -5.39
C ASP A 157 20.82 -17.18 -5.05
N LEU A 158 20.96 -17.74 -3.85
CA LEU A 158 22.17 -18.43 -3.41
C LEU A 158 22.53 -19.56 -4.37
N ASN A 159 21.57 -20.42 -4.70
CA ASN A 159 21.75 -21.50 -5.68
C ASN A 159 22.13 -20.95 -7.06
N SER A 160 21.54 -19.81 -7.47
CA SER A 160 21.88 -19.18 -8.75
C SER A 160 23.29 -18.60 -8.74
N ILE A 161 23.75 -18.04 -7.62
CA ILE A 161 25.11 -17.52 -7.42
C ILE A 161 26.12 -18.67 -7.45
N VAL A 162 25.89 -19.73 -6.68
CA VAL A 162 26.75 -20.92 -6.64
C VAL A 162 26.88 -21.55 -8.02
N ASN A 163 25.76 -21.74 -8.73
CA ASN A 163 25.77 -22.26 -10.10
C ASN A 163 26.57 -21.34 -11.02
N PHE A 164 26.32 -20.03 -10.98
CA PHE A 164 27.03 -19.07 -11.83
C PHE A 164 28.54 -19.15 -11.61
N ILE A 165 28.99 -19.17 -10.36
CA ILE A 165 30.42 -19.22 -10.03
C ILE A 165 31.03 -20.55 -10.50
N THR A 166 30.33 -21.66 -10.25
CA THR A 166 30.76 -23.01 -10.65
C THR A 166 30.98 -23.11 -12.16
N TYR A 167 30.12 -22.49 -12.97
CA TYR A 167 30.25 -22.50 -14.44
C TYR A 167 31.17 -21.41 -15.00
N SER A 168 31.55 -20.40 -14.21
CA SER A 168 32.33 -19.24 -14.68
C SER A 168 33.85 -19.40 -14.60
N THR A 169 34.35 -20.64 -14.50
CA THR A 169 35.72 -21.04 -14.10
C THR A 169 36.89 -20.23 -14.66
N ARG A 170 36.78 -19.67 -15.87
CA ARG A 170 37.86 -18.87 -16.46
C ARG A 170 37.84 -17.40 -16.01
N SER A 171 36.68 -16.80 -15.80
CA SER A 171 36.53 -15.35 -15.59
C SER A 171 36.42 -14.94 -14.12
N VAL A 172 36.51 -15.89 -13.18
CA VAL A 172 36.27 -15.68 -11.74
C VAL A 172 37.27 -14.69 -11.12
N SER A 173 38.45 -14.56 -11.71
CA SER A 173 39.48 -13.59 -11.30
C SER A 173 39.13 -12.14 -11.65
N ASN A 174 38.10 -11.87 -12.46
CA ASN A 174 37.69 -10.52 -12.78
C ASN A 174 36.73 -9.98 -11.69
N PRO A 175 37.10 -8.89 -10.99
CA PRO A 175 36.30 -8.36 -9.88
C PRO A 175 34.91 -7.84 -10.29
N LEU A 176 34.74 -7.51 -11.57
CA LEU A 176 33.47 -7.02 -12.11
C LEU A 176 32.55 -8.15 -12.62
N LEU A 177 33.05 -9.40 -12.63
CA LEU A 177 32.24 -10.56 -12.98
C LEU A 177 31.06 -10.69 -12.01
N LEU A 178 31.31 -10.52 -10.71
CA LEU A 178 30.28 -10.63 -9.68
C LEU A 178 29.21 -9.56 -9.83
N LEU A 179 29.57 -8.34 -10.21
CA LEU A 179 28.58 -7.29 -10.50
C LEU A 179 27.73 -7.63 -11.72
N THR A 180 28.32 -8.30 -12.72
CA THR A 180 27.62 -8.72 -13.93
C THR A 180 26.66 -9.87 -13.63
N MET A 181 27.10 -10.84 -12.82
CA MET A 181 26.25 -11.88 -12.26
C MET A 181 25.07 -11.27 -11.51
N PHE A 182 25.37 -10.32 -10.63
CA PHE A 182 24.39 -9.62 -9.81
C PHE A 182 23.34 -8.93 -10.68
N ALA A 183 23.77 -8.21 -11.71
CA ALA A 183 22.88 -7.60 -12.68
C ALA A 183 22.00 -8.63 -13.42
N GLY A 184 22.56 -9.80 -13.75
CA GLY A 184 21.83 -10.91 -14.35
C GLY A 184 20.75 -11.49 -13.42
N LEU A 185 21.05 -11.63 -12.13
CA LEU A 185 20.07 -12.07 -11.12
C LEU A 185 18.90 -11.09 -11.03
N GLN A 186 19.19 -9.79 -11.00
CA GLN A 186 18.15 -8.76 -10.96
C GLN A 186 17.29 -8.71 -12.22
N LEU A 187 17.88 -8.95 -13.39
CA LEU A 187 17.11 -9.08 -14.63
C LEU A 187 16.13 -10.25 -14.57
N LYS A 188 16.56 -11.41 -14.04
CA LYS A 188 15.68 -12.58 -13.85
C LYS A 188 14.54 -12.26 -12.89
N ARG A 189 14.88 -11.61 -11.78
CA ARG A 189 13.95 -11.10 -10.78
C ARG A 189 12.90 -10.14 -11.39
N PHE A 190 13.31 -9.15 -12.19
CA PHE A 190 12.40 -8.27 -12.91
C PHE A 190 11.50 -8.99 -13.91
N LYS A 191 12.01 -10.02 -14.59
CA LYS A 191 11.21 -10.86 -15.48
C LYS A 191 10.08 -11.56 -14.71
N ASP A 192 10.39 -12.14 -13.56
CA ASP A 192 9.41 -12.88 -12.76
C ASP A 192 8.35 -11.95 -12.16
N LEU A 193 8.77 -10.77 -11.69
CA LEU A 193 7.86 -9.74 -11.20
C LEU A 193 6.97 -9.19 -12.30
N HIS A 194 7.54 -8.87 -13.48
CA HIS A 194 6.77 -8.42 -14.63
C HIS A 194 5.74 -9.48 -15.08
N ARG A 195 6.12 -10.76 -15.11
CA ARG A 195 5.18 -11.86 -15.43
C ARG A 195 4.02 -11.92 -14.42
N THR A 196 4.32 -11.73 -13.14
CA THR A 196 3.32 -11.78 -12.07
C THR A 196 2.39 -10.57 -12.13
N ALA A 197 2.93 -9.36 -12.27
CA ALA A 197 2.16 -8.12 -12.37
C ALA A 197 1.29 -8.11 -13.63
N TYR A 198 1.86 -8.46 -14.79
CA TYR A 198 1.13 -8.51 -16.06
C TYR A 198 0.01 -9.56 -16.05
N GLY A 199 0.28 -10.76 -15.52
CA GLY A 199 -0.72 -11.82 -15.44
C GLY A 199 -1.95 -11.43 -14.62
N LYS A 200 -1.75 -10.69 -13.53
CA LYS A 200 -2.85 -10.17 -12.71
C LYS A 200 -3.63 -9.07 -13.41
N VAL A 201 -2.93 -8.08 -13.99
CA VAL A 201 -3.55 -6.99 -14.78
C VAL A 201 -4.45 -7.54 -15.88
N GLN A 202 -3.95 -8.48 -16.69
CA GLN A 202 -4.73 -9.05 -17.78
C GLN A 202 -5.97 -9.79 -17.27
N LEU A 203 -5.84 -10.54 -16.17
CA LEU A 203 -6.95 -11.25 -15.55
C LEU A 203 -8.03 -10.27 -15.06
N ASP A 204 -7.64 -9.17 -14.42
CA ASP A 204 -8.58 -8.20 -13.84
C ASP A 204 -9.22 -7.32 -14.92
N ILE A 205 -8.47 -6.94 -15.96
CA ILE A 205 -9.02 -6.30 -17.16
C ILE A 205 -10.05 -7.22 -17.82
N TYR A 206 -9.72 -8.50 -17.98
CA TYR A 206 -10.62 -9.48 -18.60
C TYR A 206 -11.89 -9.68 -17.77
N ARG A 207 -11.78 -9.79 -16.44
CA ARG A 207 -12.92 -9.86 -15.52
C ARG A 207 -13.82 -8.63 -15.64
N ALA A 208 -13.22 -7.44 -15.68
CA ALA A 208 -13.96 -6.19 -15.86
C ALA A 208 -14.68 -6.09 -17.22
N GLN A 209 -14.10 -6.68 -18.27
CA GLN A 209 -14.72 -6.70 -19.60
C GLN A 209 -15.84 -7.74 -19.72
N LEU A 210 -15.69 -8.93 -19.12
CA LEU A 210 -16.74 -9.96 -19.11
C LEU A 210 -18.02 -9.47 -18.45
N ASP A 211 -17.91 -8.75 -17.33
CA ASP A 211 -19.06 -8.13 -16.67
C ASP A 211 -19.79 -7.09 -17.53
N ARG A 212 -19.17 -6.65 -18.65
CA ARG A 212 -19.73 -5.69 -19.60
C ARG A 212 -20.46 -6.35 -20.79
N GLN A 213 -20.08 -7.57 -21.17
CA GLN A 213 -20.62 -8.27 -22.35
C GLN A 213 -21.80 -9.18 -22.05
N ASP A 214 -22.05 -9.51 -20.78
CA ASP A 214 -23.26 -10.23 -20.37
C ASP A 214 -24.50 -9.37 -20.67
N GLY A 215 -25.23 -9.73 -21.73
CA GLY A 215 -26.52 -9.15 -22.08
C GLY A 215 -27.55 -9.31 -20.95
N PRO A 216 -28.69 -8.59 -21.02
CA PRO A 216 -29.71 -8.57 -19.97
C PRO A 216 -30.25 -9.96 -19.56
N GLU A 217 -30.13 -10.98 -20.42
CA GLU A 217 -30.52 -12.38 -20.14
C GLU A 217 -29.57 -13.12 -19.18
N VAL A 218 -28.25 -12.92 -19.27
CA VAL A 218 -27.28 -13.60 -18.38
C VAL A 218 -27.34 -13.00 -16.96
N ILE A 219 -27.67 -11.71 -16.87
CA ILE A 219 -27.92 -11.00 -15.61
C ILE A 219 -29.15 -11.60 -14.89
N ALA A 220 -30.17 -12.08 -15.61
CA ALA A 220 -31.35 -12.69 -15.02
C ALA A 220 -31.05 -14.06 -14.36
N VAL A 221 -30.16 -14.86 -14.96
CA VAL A 221 -29.73 -16.15 -14.40
C VAL A 221 -28.82 -15.95 -13.17
N ARG A 222 -27.89 -14.98 -13.22
CA ARG A 222 -27.03 -14.62 -12.06
C ARG A 222 -27.79 -13.95 -10.90
N ARG A 223 -28.92 -13.30 -11.13
CA ARG A 223 -29.74 -12.68 -10.06
C ARG A 223 -30.29 -13.69 -9.04
N THR A 224 -30.37 -14.97 -9.38
CA THR A 224 -30.75 -16.01 -8.41
C THR A 224 -29.59 -16.41 -7.48
N ALA A 225 -28.35 -16.17 -7.88
CA ALA A 225 -27.15 -16.38 -7.08
C ALA A 225 -26.70 -15.06 -6.43
N ARG A 226 -27.34 -14.69 -5.31
CA ARG A 226 -26.95 -13.62 -4.36
C ARG A 226 -26.32 -12.37 -4.98
N THR A 227 -27.17 -11.35 -5.09
CA THR A 227 -26.88 -9.91 -5.15
C THR A 227 -25.78 -9.45 -4.17
N ARG A 228 -24.51 -9.65 -4.50
CA ARG A 228 -23.50 -8.67 -4.10
C ARG A 228 -23.52 -7.60 -5.20
N PRO A 229 -23.75 -6.32 -4.87
CA PRO A 229 -23.45 -5.24 -5.79
C PRO A 229 -22.06 -5.54 -6.35
N THR A 230 -21.92 -5.62 -7.68
CA THR A 230 -20.59 -5.68 -8.29
C THR A 230 -19.83 -4.49 -7.73
N ASP A 231 -18.85 -4.80 -6.88
CA ASP A 231 -18.10 -3.81 -6.16
C ASP A 231 -17.10 -3.21 -7.15
N TYR A 232 -17.62 -2.32 -8.00
CA TYR A 232 -16.82 -1.56 -8.95
C TYR A 232 -15.68 -0.84 -8.24
N ASP A 233 -15.83 -0.54 -6.95
CA ASP A 233 -14.79 0.06 -6.12
C ASP A 233 -13.64 -0.92 -5.90
N ASP A 234 -13.90 -2.21 -5.68
CA ASP A 234 -12.87 -3.24 -5.57
C ASP A 234 -12.15 -3.47 -6.90
N ALA A 235 -12.89 -3.60 -8.02
CA ALA A 235 -12.27 -3.76 -9.34
C ALA A 235 -11.43 -2.54 -9.73
N THR A 236 -11.93 -1.33 -9.47
CA THR A 236 -11.20 -0.08 -9.73
C THR A 236 -9.97 0.02 -8.82
N ARG A 237 -10.09 -0.35 -7.54
CA ARG A 237 -8.98 -0.36 -6.59
C ARG A 237 -7.87 -1.33 -7.02
N GLU A 238 -8.21 -2.53 -7.48
CA GLU A 238 -7.22 -3.50 -7.96
C GLU A 238 -6.55 -3.03 -9.25
N VAL A 239 -7.29 -2.50 -10.23
CA VAL A 239 -6.68 -1.95 -11.45
C VAL A 239 -5.78 -0.74 -11.13
N LEU A 240 -6.21 0.13 -10.21
CA LEU A 240 -5.41 1.27 -9.76
C LEU A 240 -4.14 0.82 -9.03
N ARG A 241 -4.24 -0.18 -8.14
CA ARG A 241 -3.10 -0.78 -7.47
C ARG A 241 -2.11 -1.34 -8.48
N HIS A 242 -2.60 -2.10 -9.46
CA HIS A 242 -1.73 -2.64 -10.50
C HIS A 242 -1.10 -1.58 -11.40
N PHE A 243 -1.81 -0.49 -11.68
CA PHE A 243 -1.24 0.66 -12.38
C PHE A 243 -0.07 1.27 -11.58
N GLN A 244 -0.23 1.42 -10.26
CA GLN A 244 0.85 1.90 -9.38
C GLN A 244 2.02 0.92 -9.31
N ASP A 245 1.75 -0.38 -9.15
CA ASP A 245 2.74 -1.47 -9.10
C ASP A 245 3.56 -1.57 -10.39
N THR A 246 2.91 -1.47 -11.55
CA THR A 246 3.60 -1.47 -12.85
C THR A 246 4.37 -0.16 -13.09
N GLY A 247 3.83 0.98 -12.66
CA GLY A 247 4.53 2.27 -12.72
C GLY A 247 5.83 2.28 -11.92
N THR A 248 5.76 1.85 -10.65
CA THR A 248 6.91 1.72 -9.75
C THR A 248 7.93 0.71 -10.27
N LEU A 249 7.50 -0.45 -10.77
CA LEU A 249 8.36 -1.42 -11.44
C LEU A 249 9.11 -0.81 -12.62
N GLY A 250 8.42 -0.05 -13.47
CA GLY A 250 9.01 0.63 -14.61
C GLY A 250 10.11 1.63 -14.21
N GLN A 251 9.87 2.41 -13.14
CA GLN A 251 10.87 3.31 -12.58
C GLN A 251 12.08 2.55 -12.00
N ALA A 252 11.85 1.47 -11.26
CA ALA A 252 12.92 0.63 -10.72
C ALA A 252 13.79 0.03 -11.84
N MET A 253 13.18 -0.44 -12.94
CA MET A 253 13.91 -0.93 -14.12
C MET A 253 14.75 0.18 -14.77
N LEU A 254 14.22 1.40 -14.92
CA LEU A 254 14.95 2.54 -15.49
C LEU A 254 16.13 2.96 -14.62
N GLN A 255 15.94 3.03 -13.30
CA GLN A 255 17.03 3.31 -12.37
C GLN A 255 18.11 2.22 -12.43
N PHE A 256 17.72 0.96 -12.36
CA PHE A 256 18.65 -0.16 -12.49
C PHE A 256 19.41 -0.14 -13.82
N ARG A 257 18.74 0.17 -14.94
CA ARG A 257 19.37 0.36 -16.24
C ARG A 257 20.49 1.39 -16.18
N ALA A 258 20.24 2.55 -15.56
CA ALA A 258 21.23 3.60 -15.41
C ALA A 258 22.44 3.11 -14.60
N GLU A 259 22.23 2.36 -13.53
CA GLU A 259 23.31 1.78 -12.74
C GLU A 259 24.12 0.72 -13.51
N VAL A 260 23.48 -0.15 -14.30
CA VAL A 260 24.16 -1.13 -15.15
C VAL A 260 25.02 -0.45 -16.21
N VAL A 261 24.57 0.69 -16.77
CA VAL A 261 25.39 1.51 -17.69
C VAL A 261 26.66 2.01 -16.98
N LYS A 262 26.56 2.48 -15.74
CA LYS A 262 27.72 2.91 -14.94
C LYS A 262 28.68 1.75 -14.66
N VAL A 263 28.17 0.55 -14.37
CA VAL A 263 28.99 -0.67 -14.26
C VAL A 263 29.75 -0.92 -15.56
N GLY A 264 29.08 -0.83 -16.72
CA GLY A 264 29.71 -0.98 -18.03
C GLY A 264 30.80 0.07 -18.31
N GLN A 265 30.61 1.31 -17.86
CA GLN A 265 31.64 2.36 -17.92
C GLN A 265 32.83 2.01 -17.01
N ALA A 266 32.58 1.53 -15.79
CA ALA A 266 33.64 1.09 -14.87
C ALA A 266 34.46 -0.09 -15.46
N VAL A 267 33.80 -1.08 -16.09
CA VAL A 267 34.49 -2.17 -16.80
C VAL A 267 35.42 -1.64 -17.87
N LYS A 268 34.95 -0.69 -18.69
CA LYS A 268 35.76 -0.07 -19.74
C LYS A 268 36.96 0.69 -19.15
N SER A 269 36.77 1.41 -18.04
CA SER A 269 37.85 2.12 -17.36
C SER A 269 38.91 1.16 -16.82
N ILE A 270 38.54 0.11 -16.07
CA ILE A 270 39.53 -0.89 -15.58
C ILE A 270 40.28 -1.53 -16.74
N THR A 271 39.58 -1.88 -17.82
CA THR A 271 40.18 -2.55 -18.97
C THR A 271 41.18 -1.64 -19.72
N LYS A 272 40.97 -0.31 -19.70
CA LYS A 272 41.85 0.68 -20.34
C LYS A 272 43.05 1.07 -19.48
N THR A 273 42.85 1.30 -18.17
CA THR A 273 43.88 1.85 -17.28
C THR A 273 44.98 0.86 -16.93
N GLN A 274 44.74 -0.44 -17.12
CA GLN A 274 45.76 -1.44 -16.80
C GLN A 274 46.92 -1.44 -17.78
N ARG A 275 48.11 -1.11 -17.25
CA ARG A 275 49.39 -1.36 -17.90
C ARG A 275 49.51 -2.85 -18.25
N PRO A 276 50.18 -3.20 -19.36
CA PRO A 276 50.34 -4.59 -19.80
C PRO A 276 51.23 -5.37 -18.84
N ALA A 277 50.68 -5.81 -17.71
CA ALA A 277 51.27 -6.87 -16.91
C ALA A 277 51.08 -8.21 -17.67
N PRO A 278 51.92 -9.23 -17.44
CA PRO A 278 51.79 -10.54 -18.09
C PRO A 278 50.42 -11.23 -17.87
N HIS A 279 49.66 -10.85 -16.83
CA HIS A 279 48.28 -11.32 -16.61
C HIS A 279 47.18 -10.46 -17.28
N SER A 280 47.55 -9.40 -18.02
CA SER A 280 46.60 -8.45 -18.62
C SER A 280 45.83 -8.98 -19.83
N THR A 281 46.36 -10.00 -20.52
CA THR A 281 45.70 -10.60 -21.69
C THR A 281 44.38 -11.27 -21.30
N HIS A 282 44.39 -12.02 -20.20
CA HIS A 282 43.20 -12.64 -19.65
C HIS A 282 42.16 -11.60 -19.22
N LEU A 283 42.59 -10.52 -18.54
CA LEU A 283 41.65 -9.50 -18.10
C LEU A 283 41.03 -8.72 -19.26
N LYS A 284 41.79 -8.43 -20.32
CA LYS A 284 41.24 -7.80 -21.54
C LYS A 284 40.18 -8.68 -22.20
N SER A 285 40.43 -9.99 -22.31
CA SER A 285 39.46 -10.93 -22.88
C SER A 285 38.20 -11.06 -22.00
N SER A 286 38.37 -11.19 -20.68
CA SER A 286 37.29 -11.24 -19.72
C SER A 286 36.49 -9.94 -19.69
N GLY A 287 37.15 -8.78 -19.77
CA GLY A 287 36.50 -7.47 -19.83
C GLY A 287 35.63 -7.30 -21.07
N LYS A 288 36.08 -7.80 -22.23
CA LYS A 288 35.25 -7.85 -23.45
C LYS A 288 34.02 -8.74 -23.27
N GLN A 289 34.19 -9.94 -22.70
CA GLN A 289 33.09 -10.87 -22.43
C GLN A 289 32.06 -10.26 -21.46
N ILE A 290 32.53 -9.69 -20.34
CA ILE A 290 31.69 -9.00 -19.36
C ILE A 290 30.94 -7.83 -20.01
N THR A 291 31.62 -7.03 -20.83
CA THR A 291 30.97 -5.92 -21.55
C THR A 291 29.86 -6.45 -22.47
N GLY A 292 30.11 -7.55 -23.20
CA GLY A 292 29.11 -8.20 -24.03
C GLY A 292 27.91 -8.71 -23.23
N GLN A 293 28.15 -9.30 -22.06
CA GLN A 293 27.08 -9.74 -21.15
C GLN A 293 26.25 -8.57 -20.62
N LEU A 294 26.89 -7.46 -20.23
CA LEU A 294 26.19 -6.25 -19.78
C LEU A 294 25.34 -5.64 -20.90
N VAL A 295 25.85 -5.60 -22.13
CA VAL A 295 25.06 -5.15 -23.31
C VAL A 295 23.85 -6.06 -23.53
N HIS A 296 24.01 -7.38 -23.39
CA HIS A 296 22.89 -8.31 -23.49
C HIS A 296 21.85 -8.10 -22.37
N ILE A 297 22.30 -7.89 -21.13
CA ILE A 297 21.43 -7.58 -19.99
C ILE A 297 20.65 -6.28 -20.25
N LEU A 298 21.32 -5.22 -20.72
CA LEU A 298 20.67 -3.95 -21.07
C LEU A 298 19.64 -4.11 -22.18
N GLY A 299 19.96 -4.84 -23.25
CA GLY A 299 19.01 -5.09 -24.34
C GLY A 299 17.76 -5.85 -23.87
N ARG A 300 17.92 -6.84 -22.98
CA ARG A 300 16.77 -7.54 -22.39
C ARG A 300 15.98 -6.66 -21.43
N LEU A 301 16.65 -5.81 -20.66
CA LEU A 301 16.01 -4.86 -19.76
C LEU A 301 15.18 -3.84 -20.54
N ASP A 302 15.69 -3.34 -21.67
CA ASP A 302 14.98 -2.41 -22.55
C ASP A 302 13.67 -3.03 -23.09
N ILE A 303 13.69 -4.32 -23.44
CA ILE A 303 12.48 -5.06 -23.83
C ILE A 303 11.46 -5.10 -22.68
N TYR A 304 11.89 -5.33 -21.43
CA TYR A 304 10.98 -5.35 -20.29
C TYR A 304 10.44 -3.97 -19.93
N ILE A 305 11.26 -2.92 -20.03
CA ILE A 305 10.82 -1.53 -19.84
C ILE A 305 9.74 -1.19 -20.85
N GLU A 306 9.93 -1.54 -22.12
CA GLU A 306 8.95 -1.24 -23.17
C GLU A 306 7.65 -2.04 -22.98
N ARG A 307 7.73 -3.33 -22.64
CA ARG A 307 6.54 -4.12 -22.29
C ARG A 307 5.79 -3.55 -21.09
N ASN A 308 6.52 -3.07 -20.08
CA ASN A 308 5.92 -2.45 -18.92
C ASN A 308 5.21 -1.13 -19.28
N ARG A 309 5.79 -0.31 -20.19
CA ARG A 309 5.12 0.88 -20.73
C ARG A 309 3.82 0.54 -21.47
N LEU A 310 3.84 -0.49 -22.32
CA LEU A 310 2.62 -0.96 -22.99
C LEU A 310 1.55 -1.39 -21.98
N THR A 311 1.95 -2.10 -20.92
CA THR A 311 1.04 -2.52 -19.84
C THR A 311 0.43 -1.32 -19.11
N ILE A 312 1.24 -0.30 -18.81
CA ILE A 312 0.78 0.95 -18.20
C ILE A 312 -0.23 1.67 -19.10
N ASN A 313 0.03 1.71 -20.41
CA ASN A 313 -0.89 2.30 -21.38
C ASN A 313 -2.22 1.53 -21.46
N GLU A 314 -2.17 0.20 -21.50
CA GLU A 314 -3.37 -0.66 -21.46
C GLU A 314 -4.18 -0.43 -20.18
N ALA A 315 -3.52 -0.43 -19.01
CA ALA A 315 -4.17 -0.14 -17.74
C ALA A 315 -4.77 1.27 -17.69
N SER A 316 -4.09 2.27 -18.27
CA SER A 316 -4.59 3.65 -18.38
C SER A 316 -5.87 3.76 -19.22
N LEU A 317 -5.93 3.03 -20.34
CA LEU A 317 -7.14 2.95 -21.17
C LEU A 317 -8.30 2.31 -20.42
N VAL A 318 -8.04 1.23 -19.69
CA VAL A 318 -9.05 0.56 -18.86
C VAL A 318 -9.53 1.47 -17.73
N MET A 319 -8.62 2.16 -17.03
CA MET A 319 -8.97 3.14 -16.01
C MET A 319 -9.83 4.28 -16.58
N SER A 320 -9.50 4.77 -17.78
CA SER A 320 -10.31 5.79 -18.46
C SER A 320 -11.72 5.28 -18.76
N ALA A 321 -11.85 4.01 -19.17
CA ALA A 321 -13.16 3.38 -19.35
C ALA A 321 -13.94 3.25 -18.04
N PHE A 322 -13.28 2.90 -16.93
CA PHE A 322 -13.91 2.87 -15.60
C PHE A 322 -14.41 4.26 -15.17
N TRP A 323 -13.60 5.30 -15.33
CA TRP A 323 -14.02 6.67 -15.01
C TRP A 323 -15.26 7.11 -15.80
N ASN A 324 -15.34 6.73 -17.08
CA ASN A 324 -16.52 7.00 -17.90
C ASN A 324 -17.77 6.25 -17.38
N LEU A 325 -17.62 5.02 -16.90
CA LEU A 325 -18.73 4.25 -16.32
C LEU A 325 -19.19 4.84 -14.98
N ILE A 326 -18.25 5.23 -14.13
CA ILE A 326 -18.54 5.92 -12.86
C ILE A 326 -19.32 7.21 -13.14
N ALA A 327 -18.82 8.05 -14.06
CA ALA A 327 -19.50 9.28 -14.46
C ALA A 327 -20.91 9.03 -15.02
N GLN A 328 -21.10 7.97 -15.81
CA GLN A 328 -22.43 7.60 -16.31
C GLN A 328 -23.39 7.18 -15.17
N ARG A 329 -22.88 6.44 -14.18
CA ARG A 329 -23.65 6.04 -13.00
C ARG A 329 -24.02 7.24 -12.13
N ASP A 330 -23.10 8.17 -11.94
CA ASP A 330 -23.33 9.40 -11.18
C ASP A 330 -24.38 10.26 -11.87
N ASN A 331 -24.31 10.39 -13.20
CA ASN A 331 -25.34 11.09 -13.98
C ASN A 331 -26.73 10.45 -13.82
N LYS A 332 -26.83 9.11 -13.85
CA LYS A 332 -28.11 8.41 -13.59
C LYS A 332 -28.60 8.62 -12.16
N THR A 333 -27.69 8.62 -11.19
CA THR A 333 -28.03 8.85 -9.78
C THR A 333 -28.51 10.29 -9.57
N ASN A 334 -27.82 11.27 -10.16
CA ASN A 334 -28.21 12.67 -10.15
C ASN A 334 -29.57 12.90 -10.82
N GLN A 335 -29.88 12.20 -11.92
CA GLN A 335 -31.21 12.25 -12.53
C GLN A 335 -32.30 11.70 -11.61
N LYS A 336 -32.04 10.59 -10.90
CA LYS A 336 -32.99 10.05 -9.92
C LYS A 336 -33.19 10.99 -8.74
N ILE A 337 -32.11 11.56 -8.21
CA ILE A 337 -32.17 12.56 -7.14
C ILE A 337 -32.96 13.78 -7.62
N ALA A 338 -32.71 14.28 -8.83
CA ALA A 338 -33.46 15.40 -9.39
C ALA A 338 -34.97 15.10 -9.53
N MET A 339 -35.32 13.88 -9.97
CA MET A 339 -36.73 13.44 -10.04
C MET A 339 -37.37 13.34 -8.65
N GLN A 340 -36.66 12.79 -7.66
CA GLN A 340 -37.12 12.74 -6.27
C GLN A 340 -37.30 14.13 -5.68
N SER A 341 -36.33 15.04 -5.89
CA SER A 341 -36.41 16.43 -5.46
C SER A 341 -37.59 17.16 -6.11
N LYS A 342 -37.89 16.88 -7.38
CA LYS A 342 -39.08 17.40 -8.05
C LYS A 342 -40.36 16.92 -7.36
N ASN A 343 -40.47 15.61 -7.08
CA ASN A 343 -41.64 15.06 -6.39
C ASN A 343 -41.80 15.64 -4.97
N ILE A 344 -40.69 15.80 -4.23
CA ILE A 344 -40.69 16.43 -2.90
C ILE A 344 -41.15 17.89 -2.98
N ALA A 345 -40.70 18.63 -4.00
CA ALA A 345 -41.13 20.01 -4.21
C ALA A 345 -42.63 20.11 -4.54
N GLU A 346 -43.17 19.18 -5.34
CA GLU A 346 -44.60 19.08 -5.62
C GLU A 346 -45.41 18.74 -4.37
N GLN A 347 -44.96 17.76 -3.57
CA GLN A 347 -45.58 17.44 -2.28
C GLN A 347 -45.55 18.63 -1.32
N SER A 348 -44.43 19.36 -1.26
CA SER A 348 -44.29 20.55 -0.41
C SER A 348 -45.23 21.68 -0.82
N ARG A 349 -45.51 21.85 -2.12
CA ARG A 349 -46.50 22.80 -2.62
C ARG A 349 -47.90 22.42 -2.16
N ASN A 350 -48.29 21.15 -2.28
CA ASN A 350 -49.58 20.66 -1.82
C ASN A 350 -49.78 20.92 -0.32
N VAL A 351 -48.78 20.58 0.51
CA VAL A 351 -48.80 20.85 1.96
C VAL A 351 -48.90 22.35 2.26
N THR A 352 -48.24 23.20 1.47
CA THR A 352 -48.33 24.66 1.63
C THR A 352 -49.74 25.15 1.32
N ASP A 353 -50.40 24.61 0.30
CA ASP A 353 -51.76 24.99 -0.07
C ASP A 353 -52.79 24.47 0.94
N GLU A 354 -52.61 23.24 1.46
CA GLU A 354 -53.38 22.72 2.60
C GLU A 354 -53.21 23.61 3.84
N SER A 355 -51.98 24.05 4.14
CA SER A 355 -51.71 24.95 5.25
C SER A 355 -52.40 26.30 5.11
N LYS A 356 -52.49 26.86 3.88
CA LYS A 356 -53.27 28.07 3.61
C LYS A 356 -54.76 27.85 3.86
N GLN A 357 -55.31 26.70 3.47
CA GLN A 357 -56.72 26.37 3.72
C GLN A 357 -56.99 26.26 5.22
N ILE A 358 -56.12 25.60 5.98
CA ILE A 358 -56.21 25.48 7.44
C ILE A 358 -56.14 26.87 8.09
N ALA A 359 -55.24 27.75 7.63
CA ALA A 359 -55.16 29.12 8.13
C ALA A 359 -56.45 29.92 7.88
N GLN A 360 -57.05 29.78 6.69
CA GLN A 360 -58.34 30.40 6.37
C GLN A 360 -59.49 29.85 7.23
N GLN A 361 -59.53 28.54 7.45
CA GLN A 361 -60.51 27.91 8.35
C GLN A 361 -60.33 28.39 9.79
N SER A 362 -59.10 28.47 10.27
CA SER A 362 -58.77 28.98 11.61
C SER A 362 -59.24 30.42 11.81
N LEU A 363 -59.11 31.26 10.79
CA LEU A 363 -59.62 32.64 10.81
C LEU A 363 -61.16 32.68 10.87
N LYS A 364 -61.86 31.80 10.13
CA LYS A 364 -63.32 31.68 10.21
C LYS A 364 -63.77 31.23 11.60
N ILE A 365 -63.09 30.23 12.17
CA ILE A 365 -63.36 29.75 13.54
C ILE A 365 -63.16 30.88 14.53
N ALA A 366 -62.05 31.61 14.46
CA ALA A 366 -61.77 32.74 15.34
C ALA A 366 -62.89 33.80 15.28
N ASN A 367 -63.38 34.14 14.09
CA ASN A 367 -64.51 35.06 13.91
C ASN A 367 -65.82 34.50 14.51
N GLN A 368 -66.09 33.20 14.34
CA GLN A 368 -67.25 32.54 14.96
C GLN A 368 -67.15 32.55 16.48
N THR A 369 -65.99 32.24 17.05
CA THR A 369 -65.73 32.28 18.49
C THR A 369 -65.91 33.70 19.04
N GLN A 370 -65.47 34.73 18.32
CA GLN A 370 -65.70 36.12 18.70
C GLN A 370 -67.20 36.47 18.72
N ASN A 371 -67.96 36.00 17.73
CA ASN A 371 -69.41 36.19 17.69
C ASN A 371 -70.11 35.43 18.83
N LEU A 372 -69.70 34.19 19.11
CA LEU A 372 -70.20 33.41 20.26
C LEU A 372 -69.88 34.08 21.59
N ALA A 373 -68.70 34.70 21.74
CA ALA A 373 -68.36 35.46 22.93
C ALA A 373 -69.29 36.68 23.08
N LYS A 374 -69.57 37.41 22.00
CA LYS A 374 -70.52 38.53 21.99
C LYS A 374 -71.94 38.08 22.38
N THR A 375 -72.44 36.99 21.79
CA THR A 375 -73.77 36.46 22.13
C THR A 375 -73.82 35.98 23.57
N SER A 376 -72.76 35.31 24.06
CA SER A 376 -72.66 34.87 25.46
C SER A 376 -72.69 36.04 26.44
N ILE A 377 -72.00 37.16 26.14
CA ILE A 377 -72.08 38.40 26.93
C ILE A 377 -73.52 38.95 26.93
N LEU A 378 -74.20 38.90 25.79
CA LEU A 378 -75.57 39.38 25.64
C LEU A 378 -76.56 38.52 26.44
N ILE A 379 -76.43 37.19 26.34
CA ILE A 379 -77.19 36.22 27.13
C ILE A 379 -76.93 36.46 28.61
N ALA A 380 -75.68 36.52 29.06
CA ALA A 380 -75.35 36.78 30.46
C ALA A 380 -75.97 38.11 30.97
N LYS A 381 -76.03 39.14 30.12
CA LYS A 381 -76.68 40.42 30.44
C LYS A 381 -78.20 40.27 30.56
N GLN A 382 -78.83 39.50 29.69
CA GLN A 382 -80.27 39.16 29.77
C GLN A 382 -80.55 38.30 31.02
N THR A 383 -79.80 37.22 31.24
CA THR A 383 -79.92 36.37 32.42
C THR A 383 -79.67 37.15 33.72
N LYS A 384 -78.78 38.15 33.74
CA LYS A 384 -78.60 39.05 34.90
C LYS A 384 -79.86 39.88 35.18
N ARG A 385 -80.55 40.36 34.13
CA ARG A 385 -81.84 41.03 34.26
C ARG A 385 -82.92 40.07 34.73
N ASP A 386 -82.98 38.88 34.15
CA ASP A 386 -83.94 37.85 34.56
C ASP A 386 -83.69 37.42 36.01
N SER A 387 -82.42 37.26 36.43
CA SER A 387 -82.06 36.98 37.81
C SER A 387 -82.47 38.11 38.75
N SER A 388 -82.36 39.39 38.32
CA SER A 388 -82.87 40.51 39.12
C SER A 388 -84.41 40.50 39.23
N ALA A 389 -85.12 40.13 38.15
CA ALA A 389 -86.56 39.97 38.16
C ALA A 389 -87.00 38.78 39.04
N VAL A 390 -86.32 37.64 38.94
CA VAL A 390 -86.55 36.46 39.78
C VAL A 390 -86.25 36.76 41.25
N LYS A 391 -85.15 37.47 41.55
CA LYS A 391 -84.86 37.93 42.92
C LYS A 391 -85.95 38.88 43.42
N ALA A 392 -86.45 39.79 42.60
CA ALA A 392 -87.56 40.67 42.97
C ALA A 392 -88.85 39.88 43.24
N ILE A 393 -89.18 38.89 42.40
CA ILE A 393 -90.32 37.99 42.62
C ILE A 393 -90.12 37.18 43.90
N SER A 394 -88.92 36.66 44.17
CA SER A 394 -88.61 35.90 45.39
C SER A 394 -88.65 36.77 46.65
N LEU A 395 -88.20 38.02 46.58
CA LEU A 395 -88.32 38.99 47.67
C LEU A 395 -89.78 39.36 47.89
N LEU A 396 -90.52 39.58 46.80
CA LEU A 396 -91.95 39.80 46.85
C LEU A 396 -92.64 38.62 47.53
N THR A 397 -92.39 37.38 47.13
CA THR A 397 -92.98 36.20 47.78
C THR A 397 -92.50 36.00 49.21
N MET A 398 -91.24 36.29 49.55
CA MET A 398 -90.74 36.23 50.94
C MET A 398 -91.37 37.29 51.86
N VAL A 399 -91.82 38.43 51.34
CA VAL A 399 -92.54 39.44 52.12
C VAL A 399 -94.03 39.16 52.13
N PHE A 400 -94.59 38.78 50.98
CA PHE A 400 -96.02 38.54 50.82
C PHE A 400 -96.47 37.25 51.49
N LEU A 401 -95.71 36.14 51.44
CA LEU A 401 -96.15 34.87 52.02
C LEU A 401 -96.25 34.91 53.56
N PRO A 402 -95.31 35.50 54.33
CA PRO A 402 -95.52 35.69 55.76
C PRO A 402 -96.65 36.68 56.06
N ALA A 403 -96.83 37.72 55.24
CA ALA A 403 -97.93 38.67 55.40
C ALA A 403 -99.30 38.05 55.09
N THR A 404 -99.41 37.19 54.07
CA THR A 404 -100.65 36.47 53.76
C THR A 404 -100.87 35.28 54.70
N TYR A 405 -99.82 34.63 55.20
CA TYR A 405 -99.94 33.63 56.28
C TYR A 405 -100.43 34.27 57.59
N SER A 406 -99.96 35.49 57.91
CA SER A 406 -100.46 36.29 59.03
C SER A 406 -101.92 36.73 58.84
N ALA A 407 -102.32 37.07 57.60
CA ALA A 407 -103.71 37.36 57.26
C ALA A 407 -104.60 36.10 57.33
N PHE A 408 -104.08 34.92 56.97
CA PHE A 408 -104.79 33.65 57.10
C PHE A 408 -104.96 33.21 58.57
N TYR A 409 -103.99 33.54 59.44
CA TYR A 409 -104.08 33.21 60.87
C TYR A 409 -105.10 34.08 61.64
N TRP A 410 -105.45 35.26 61.13
CA TRP A 410 -106.49 36.13 61.70
C TRP A 410 -107.87 35.98 61.05
N TYR A 411 -107.97 35.30 59.90
CA TYR A 411 -109.23 35.13 59.14
C TYR A 411 -109.50 33.69 58.67
N GLY A 412 -108.83 32.70 59.27
CA GLY A 412 -109.03 31.29 58.99
C GLY A 412 -110.14 30.68 59.85
N PRO A 413 -111.30 30.30 59.29
CA PRO A 413 -112.38 29.68 60.03
C PRO A 413 -111.99 28.28 60.51
N SER A 414 -112.43 27.99 61.72
CA SER A 414 -112.44 26.70 62.40
C SER A 414 -113.05 25.58 61.54
N GLY A 415 -112.31 24.49 61.37
CA GLY A 415 -112.93 23.19 61.10
C GLY A 415 -112.12 22.20 60.28
N PHE A 416 -111.89 21.03 60.88
CA PHE A 416 -111.72 19.70 60.25
C PHE A 416 -110.46 19.49 59.37
N GLY A 417 -109.59 18.50 59.58
CA GLY A 417 -109.70 17.20 60.22
C GLY A 417 -109.43 16.09 59.20
N GLY A 418 -108.32 15.34 59.36
CA GLY A 418 -108.23 13.93 58.93
C GLY A 418 -107.28 13.52 57.79
N GLN A 419 -106.34 12.63 58.15
CA GLN A 419 -105.81 11.44 57.41
C GLN A 419 -105.18 11.64 56.02
N ILE A 420 -103.85 11.59 55.82
CA ILE A 420 -102.86 10.49 55.88
C ILE A 420 -103.13 9.29 54.91
N ILE A 421 -102.07 8.99 54.14
CA ILE A 421 -101.67 7.77 53.39
C ILE A 421 -102.18 7.71 51.93
N GLY A 422 -101.32 7.64 50.91
CA GLY A 422 -99.86 7.49 50.88
C GLY A 422 -99.29 7.61 49.46
#